data_AF-A0A497G5P3-F1
#
_entry.id   AF-A0A497G5P3-F1
#
_cell.length_a   1.000
_cell.length_b   1.000
_cell.length_c   1.000
_cell.angle_alpha   90.00
_cell.angle_beta   90.00
_cell.angle_gamma   90.00
#
_symmetry.space_group_name_H-M   'P 1'
#
loop_
_entity.id
_entity.type
_entity.pdbx_description
1 polymer ?
#
loop_
_entity_poly.entity_id
_entity_poly.type
_entity_poly.pdbx_seq_one_letter_code
_entity_poly.pdbx_strand_id
1 'polypeptide(L)'
;RRLYPQGEILYAILLGDPGRDAVIKSLSTELRLFNREVEYVELLGYPHPPEWVLDDTGLRVKLPEEKPCRNALVIKVVAKKGG
;
A
#
# COMPACT_ATOMS: atom_id res chain seq x y z
N ARG A 1 19.57 4.66 1.84
CA ARG A 1 18.55 5.74 1.78
C ARG A 1 17.83 5.62 0.43
N ARG A 2 16.61 5.08 0.38
CA ARG A 2 15.79 5.11 -0.85
C ARG A 2 15.25 6.54 -0.97
N LEU A 3 15.72 7.27 -1.98
CA LEU A 3 15.11 8.54 -2.38
C LEU A 3 14.02 8.18 -3.40
N TYR A 4 12.82 8.76 -3.27
CA TYR A 4 11.75 8.67 -4.28
C TYR A 4 11.70 10.02 -4.99
N PRO A 5 12.69 10.34 -5.85
CA PRO A 5 12.97 11.71 -6.23
C PRO A 5 11.86 12.30 -7.12
N GLN A 6 10.93 11.46 -7.60
CA GLN A 6 9.82 11.85 -8.46
C GLN A 6 8.47 11.18 -8.12
N GLY A 7 8.28 10.63 -6.90
CA GLY A 7 7.05 9.91 -6.53
C GLY A 7 6.17 10.63 -5.49
N GLU A 8 4.85 10.51 -5.59
CA GLU A 8 3.94 10.84 -4.49
C GLU A 8 3.82 9.65 -3.54
N ILE A 9 3.82 9.92 -2.23
CA ILE A 9 3.78 8.87 -1.21
C ILE A 9 2.48 8.99 -0.42
N LEU A 10 1.70 7.91 -0.40
CA LEU A 10 0.52 7.74 0.44
C LEU A 10 0.83 6.70 1.53
N TYR A 11 0.46 7.01 2.78
CA TYR A 11 0.53 6.06 3.88
C TYR A 11 -0.87 5.63 4.29
N ALA A 12 -1.16 4.33 4.20
CA ALA A 12 -2.35 3.72 4.75
C ALA A 12 -1.99 3.06 6.10
N ILE A 13 -2.60 3.54 7.17
CA ILE A 13 -2.38 3.05 8.54
C ILE A 13 -3.57 2.18 8.94
N LEU A 14 -3.31 0.91 9.20
CA LEU A 14 -4.30 -0.08 9.60
C LEU A 14 -4.26 -0.19 11.12
N LEU A 15 -5.33 0.23 11.79
CA LEU A 15 -5.46 0.30 13.25
C LEU A 15 -5.98 -1.01 13.87
N GLY A 16 -5.72 -2.14 13.20
CA GLY A 16 -6.15 -3.47 13.61
C GLY A 16 -5.57 -4.54 12.70
N ASP A 17 -5.88 -5.80 12.98
CA ASP A 17 -5.45 -6.92 12.14
C ASP A 17 -6.49 -7.17 11.03
N PRO A 18 -6.16 -6.91 9.74
CA PRO A 18 -7.06 -7.19 8.62
C PRO A 18 -7.00 -8.67 8.16
N GLY A 19 -6.23 -9.54 8.81
CA GLY A 19 -6.02 -10.92 8.41
C GLY A 19 -4.83 -11.08 7.45
N ARG A 20 -5.05 -11.79 6.34
CA ARG A 20 -4.04 -12.07 5.30
C ARG A 20 -4.00 -11.03 4.18
N ASP A 21 -5.11 -10.33 3.94
CA ASP A 21 -5.24 -9.36 2.86
C ASP A 21 -5.75 -8.03 3.41
N ALA A 22 -5.05 -6.95 3.07
CA ALA A 22 -5.52 -5.59 3.29
C ALA A 22 -6.03 -5.02 1.96
N VAL A 23 -7.25 -4.45 1.95
CA VAL A 23 -7.80 -3.78 0.76
C VAL A 23 -8.02 -2.30 1.04
N ILE A 24 -7.28 -1.45 0.35
CA ILE A 24 -7.44 0.01 0.41
C ILE A 24 -8.39 0.42 -0.70
N LYS A 25 -9.70 0.40 -0.39
CA LYS A 25 -10.78 0.62 -1.37
C LYS A 25 -10.72 1.97 -2.08
N SER A 26 -10.26 3.02 -1.41
CA SER A 26 -10.13 4.36 -2.02
C SER A 26 -9.15 4.41 -3.20
N LEU A 27 -8.28 3.40 -3.34
CA LEU A 27 -7.38 3.26 -4.48
C LEU A 27 -7.99 2.45 -5.64
N SER A 28 -9.26 2.05 -5.55
CA SER A 28 -9.97 1.36 -6.63
C SER A 28 -9.92 2.16 -7.94
N THR A 29 -9.69 1.45 -9.05
CA THR A 29 -9.72 2.02 -10.40
C THR A 29 -11.13 2.51 -10.79
N GLU A 30 -12.18 1.97 -10.17
CA GLU A 30 -13.58 2.39 -10.39
C GLU A 30 -13.91 3.71 -9.67
N LEU A 31 -13.40 3.90 -8.45
CA LEU A 31 -13.70 5.10 -7.68
C LEU A 31 -13.00 6.35 -8.22
N ARG A 32 -11.89 6.19 -8.97
CA ARG A 32 -11.11 7.28 -9.57
C ARG A 32 -10.69 8.39 -8.59
N LEU A 33 -10.62 8.05 -7.31
CA LEU A 33 -10.17 8.96 -6.24
C LEU A 33 -8.64 9.09 -6.23
N PHE A 34 -7.94 8.12 -6.82
CA PHE A 34 -6.49 8.09 -6.96
C PHE A 34 -6.10 7.69 -8.38
N ASN A 35 -5.97 8.68 -9.27
CA ASN A 35 -5.73 8.46 -10.70
C ASN A 35 -4.24 8.43 -11.05
N ARG A 36 -3.44 7.73 -10.24
CA ARG A 36 -1.98 7.66 -10.43
C ARG A 36 -1.50 6.23 -10.49
N GLU A 37 -0.46 6.01 -11.28
CA GLU A 37 0.20 4.71 -11.39
C GLU A 37 0.97 4.42 -10.09
N VAL A 38 0.58 3.36 -9.38
CA VAL A 38 1.31 2.84 -8.21
C VAL A 38 2.58 2.14 -8.72
N GLU A 39 3.75 2.62 -8.29
CA GLU A 39 5.05 2.05 -8.68
C GLU A 39 5.54 1.01 -7.66
N TYR A 40 5.40 1.31 -6.36
CA TYR A 40 5.90 0.46 -5.30
C TYR A 40 4.97 0.46 -4.08
N VAL A 41 4.87 -0.69 -3.45
CA VAL A 41 4.20 -0.86 -2.14
C VAL A 41 5.21 -1.43 -1.16
N GLU A 42 5.28 -0.86 0.03
CA GLU A 42 6.15 -1.29 1.13
C GLU A 42 5.31 -1.48 2.39
N LEU A 43 5.61 -2.52 3.17
CA LEU A 43 5.08 -2.69 4.52
C LEU A 43 6.15 -2.25 5.52
N LEU A 44 5.87 -1.21 6.31
CA LEU A 44 6.88 -0.68 7.24
C LEU A 44 7.23 -1.71 8.32
N GLY A 45 8.53 -1.91 8.54
CA GLY A 45 9.05 -2.92 9.47
C GLY A 45 9.16 -4.33 8.87
N TYR A 46 8.75 -4.53 7.62
CA TYR A 46 8.94 -5.79 6.89
C TYR A 46 10.10 -5.64 5.88
N PRO A 47 11.09 -6.55 5.87
CA PRO A 47 12.31 -6.39 5.06
C PRO A 47 12.08 -6.61 3.55
N HIS A 48 10.94 -7.18 3.16
CA HIS A 48 10.63 -7.52 1.78
C HIS A 48 9.42 -6.73 1.29
N PRO A 49 9.31 -6.42 -0.01
CA PRO A 49 8.08 -5.86 -0.57
C PRO A 49 6.96 -6.90 -0.48
N PRO A 50 5.76 -6.53 0.00
CA PRO A 50 4.61 -7.44 -0.01
C PRO A 50 4.13 -7.68 -1.46
N GLU A 51 3.45 -8.81 -1.68
CA GLU A 51 2.66 -8.99 -2.91
C GLU A 51 1.46 -8.06 -2.89
N TRP A 52 1.16 -7.44 -4.04
CA TRP A 52 0.02 -6.55 -4.17
C TRP A 52 -0.57 -6.57 -5.57
N VAL A 53 -1.84 -6.21 -5.68
CA VAL A 53 -2.56 -5.98 -6.94
C VAL A 53 -3.45 -4.76 -6.80
N LEU A 54 -3.50 -3.94 -7.85
CA LEU A 54 -4.42 -2.82 -7.97
C LEU A 54 -5.51 -3.19 -8.97
N ASP A 55 -6.76 -3.26 -8.51
CA ASP A 55 -7.91 -3.66 -9.31
C ASP A 55 -9.13 -2.76 -9.05
N ASP A 56 -10.27 -3.15 -9.63
CA ASP A 56 -11.57 -2.49 -9.47
C ASP A 56 -12.07 -2.48 -8.02
N THR A 57 -11.58 -3.37 -7.15
CA THR A 57 -11.92 -3.42 -5.73
C THR A 57 -11.03 -2.55 -4.84
N GLY A 58 -9.81 -2.22 -5.29
CA GLY A 58 -8.86 -1.41 -4.55
C GLY A 58 -7.41 -1.83 -4.75
N LEU A 59 -6.52 -1.26 -3.92
CA LEU A 59 -5.18 -1.81 -3.74
C LEU A 59 -5.25 -2.94 -2.70
N ARG A 60 -5.11 -4.18 -3.17
CA ARG A 60 -5.00 -5.37 -2.32
C ARG A 60 -3.55 -5.66 -2.04
N VAL A 61 -3.20 -5.81 -0.76
CA VAL A 61 -1.85 -6.13 -0.29
C VAL A 61 -1.90 -7.39 0.55
N LYS A 62 -1.12 -8.40 0.16
CA LYS A 62 -0.95 -9.61 0.97
C LYS A 62 0.01 -9.33 2.11
N LEU A 63 -0.45 -9.59 3.32
CA LEU A 63 0.32 -9.40 4.53
C LEU A 63 1.08 -10.68 4.90
N PRO A 64 2.30 -10.57 5.46
CA PRO A 64 3.02 -11.72 5.97
C PRO A 64 2.25 -12.36 7.14
N GLU A 65 2.46 -13.66 7.32
CA GLU A 65 1.91 -14.40 8.47
C GLU A 65 2.43 -13.83 9.80
N GLU A 66 3.74 -13.57 9.86
CA GLU A 66 4.35 -12.83 10.97
C GLU A 66 4.34 -11.33 10.69
N LYS A 67 3.46 -10.63 11.40
CA LYS A 67 3.28 -9.19 11.27
C LYS A 67 4.41 -8.42 11.96
N PRO A 68 4.94 -7.34 11.35
CA PRO A 68 6.04 -6.57 11.93
C PRO A 68 5.65 -5.77 13.18
N CYS A 69 4.36 -5.55 13.40
CA CYS A 69 3.83 -4.85 14.57
C CYS A 69 2.45 -5.40 14.94
N ARG A 70 2.15 -5.44 16.25
CA ARG A 70 0.87 -5.93 16.79
C ARG A 70 -0.24 -4.88 16.79
N ASN A 71 0.12 -3.60 16.89
CA ASN A 71 -0.86 -2.54 17.18
C ASN A 71 -1.38 -1.86 15.92
N ALA A 72 -0.49 -1.68 14.95
CA ALA A 72 -0.85 -1.07 13.67
C ALA A 72 0.11 -1.55 12.59
N LEU A 73 -0.42 -1.70 11.38
CA LEU A 73 0.39 -1.92 10.18
C LEU A 73 0.36 -0.65 9.34
N VAL A 74 1.48 -0.35 8.68
CA VAL A 74 1.57 0.81 7.81
C VAL A 74 2.00 0.35 6.43
N ILE A 75 1.11 0.54 5.47
CA ILE A 75 1.35 0.32 4.05
C ILE A 75 1.75 1.66 3.45
N LYS A 76 2.93 1.71 2.86
CA LYS A 76 3.41 2.86 2.10
C LYS A 76 3.25 2.58 0.62
N VAL A 77 2.51 3.45 -0.05
CA VAL A 77 2.24 3.40 -1.48
C VAL A 77 3.02 4.53 -2.14
N VAL A 78 3.88 4.19 -3.09
CA VAL A 78 4.62 5.14 -3.90
C VAL A 78 4.00 5.12 -5.29
N ALA A 79 3.55 6.27 -5.75
CA ALA A 79 2.97 6.43 -7.08
C ALA A 79 3.78 7.43 -7.90
N LYS A 80 3.72 7.29 -9.22
CA LYS A 80 4.25 8.31 -10.13
C LYS A 80 3.61 9.64 -9.83
N LYS A 81 4.42 10.71 -9.86
CA LYS A 81 3.88 12.07 -9.80
C LYS A 81 2.94 12.26 -10.99
N GLY A 82 1.76 12.82 -10.73
CA GLY A 82 0.85 13.23 -11.81
C GLY A 82 1.54 14.28 -12.69
N GLY A 83 1.42 14.12 -14.01
CA GLY A 83 1.80 15.13 -15.00
C GLY A 83 0.83 16.29 -15.03
#